data_AF-A0A3S0FG47-F1
#
_entry.id   AF-A0A3S0FG47-F1
#
_cell.length_a   1.000
_cell.length_b   1.000
_cell.length_c   1.000
_cell.angle_alpha   90.00
_cell.angle_beta   90.00
_cell.angle_gamma   90.00
#
_symmetry.space_group_name_H-M   'P 1'
#
loop_
_entity.id
_entity.type
_entity.pdbx_description
1 polymer ?
#
loop_
_entity_poly.entity_id
_entity_poly.type
_entity_poly.pdbx_seq_one_letter_code
_entity_poly.pdbx_strand_id
1 'polypeptide(L)'
;MLKAASSRRHCLQALLALSAAPLARAATPAETIRAAAQAIVTDVLARCGPGVKTGSGTPVVAVRAEPFLIGVNLDVPVPELVVPPAWTDLPPPLQQVFSDWVARVGGPVPAATFFDDTFHWALVAHEMAHFLIERNVPKARRWNFYGEEAQANRFMVAFWQAQPVMRERLARCGAVWVALRDQLPSPVPPGADAQQHFERNYQALSEDPNAYGWYQFKWMADAWVARESLGFSTVLAETLAGQPRG
;
A
#
# COMPACT_ATOMS: atom_id res chain seq x y z
N MET A 1 -86.89 11.05 41.51
CA MET A 1 -86.04 11.58 40.42
C MET A 1 -84.59 11.19 40.72
N LEU A 2 -84.13 10.06 40.16
CA LEU A 2 -82.74 9.60 40.28
C LEU A 2 -81.87 10.30 39.23
N LYS A 3 -80.77 10.93 39.65
CA LYS A 3 -79.78 11.56 38.76
C LYS A 3 -78.66 10.57 38.42
N ALA A 4 -78.31 10.56 37.14
CA ALA A 4 -77.41 9.64 36.46
C ALA A 4 -75.92 9.79 36.84
N ALA A 5 -75.21 8.67 36.70
CA ALA A 5 -73.77 8.53 36.83
C ALA A 5 -73.01 9.11 35.61
N SER A 6 -71.89 9.78 35.85
CA SER A 6 -70.94 10.25 34.83
C SER A 6 -69.62 9.48 34.97
N SER A 7 -69.32 8.66 33.95
CA SER A 7 -68.10 7.86 33.83
C SER A 7 -66.98 8.71 33.22
N ARG A 8 -65.89 8.94 33.98
CA ARG A 8 -64.66 9.57 33.48
C ARG A 8 -63.74 8.49 32.88
N ARG A 9 -63.68 8.38 31.56
CA ARG A 9 -62.62 7.64 30.85
C ARG A 9 -61.47 8.59 30.52
N HIS A 10 -60.36 8.49 31.25
CA HIS A 10 -59.09 9.10 30.84
C HIS A 10 -58.35 8.10 29.97
N CYS A 11 -58.41 8.26 28.65
CA CYS A 11 -57.52 7.57 27.72
C CYS A 11 -56.13 8.23 27.81
N LEU A 12 -55.19 7.56 28.49
CA LEU A 12 -53.78 7.87 28.41
C LEU A 12 -53.26 7.41 27.03
N GLN A 13 -53.16 8.32 26.05
CA GLN A 13 -52.43 8.03 24.81
C GLN A 13 -50.94 8.26 25.07
N ALA A 14 -50.22 7.19 25.40
CA ALA A 14 -48.76 7.19 25.37
C ALA A 14 -48.29 7.17 23.92
N LEU A 15 -47.88 8.33 23.40
CA LEU A 15 -47.13 8.44 22.15
C LEU A 15 -45.71 7.89 22.39
N LEU A 16 -45.50 6.61 22.07
CA LEU A 16 -44.18 6.02 21.90
C LEU A 16 -43.56 6.62 20.64
N ALA A 17 -42.75 7.68 20.81
CA ALA A 17 -41.83 8.13 19.79
C ALA A 17 -40.73 7.06 19.64
N LEU A 18 -40.92 6.13 18.70
CA LEU A 18 -39.85 5.26 18.22
C LEU A 18 -38.83 6.13 17.48
N SER A 19 -37.80 6.58 18.20
CA SER A 19 -36.60 7.13 17.58
C SER A 19 -35.93 6.00 16.79
N ALA A 20 -36.17 5.95 15.48
CA ALA A 20 -35.43 5.07 14.60
C ALA A 20 -33.96 5.51 14.63
N ALA A 21 -33.12 4.76 15.37
CA ALA A 21 -31.68 4.91 15.26
C ALA A 21 -31.32 4.65 13.78
N PRO A 22 -30.55 5.54 13.13
CA PRO A 22 -30.16 5.31 11.75
C PRO A 22 -29.39 3.99 11.67
N LEU A 23 -29.88 3.06 10.85
CA LEU A 23 -29.15 1.83 10.53
C LEU A 23 -27.83 2.23 9.90
N ALA A 24 -26.71 1.86 10.54
CA ALA A 24 -25.40 2.13 10.00
C ALA A 24 -25.26 1.46 8.63
N ARG A 25 -24.99 2.25 7.57
CA ARG A 25 -24.70 1.72 6.24
C ARG A 25 -23.36 0.97 6.30
N ALA A 26 -23.30 -0.20 5.68
CA ALA A 26 -22.03 -0.91 5.47
C ALA A 26 -21.06 -0.07 4.63
N ALA A 27 -19.78 -0.05 5.02
CA ALA A 27 -18.74 0.64 4.27
C ALA A 27 -18.61 0.04 2.85
N THR A 28 -18.32 0.89 1.85
CA THR A 28 -17.97 0.42 0.51
C THR A 28 -16.58 -0.22 0.51
N PRO A 29 -16.23 -1.01 -0.54
CA PRO A 29 -14.87 -1.52 -0.71
C PRO A 29 -13.83 -0.40 -0.72
N ALA A 30 -14.09 0.71 -1.43
CA ALA A 30 -13.18 1.86 -1.48
C ALA A 30 -13.00 2.54 -0.10
N GLU A 31 -14.05 2.63 0.72
CA GLU A 31 -13.95 3.15 2.10
C GLU A 31 -13.08 2.23 2.97
N THR A 32 -13.23 0.91 2.82
CA THR A 32 -12.44 -0.09 3.54
C THR A 32 -10.97 -0.03 3.14
N ILE A 33 -10.65 0.00 1.84
CA ILE A 33 -9.28 0.10 1.32
C ILE A 33 -8.63 1.39 1.81
N ARG A 34 -9.34 2.53 1.69
CA ARG A 34 -8.84 3.83 2.14
C ARG A 34 -8.50 3.81 3.62
N ALA A 35 -9.41 3.31 4.46
CA ALA A 35 -9.21 3.25 5.90
C ALA A 35 -8.02 2.35 6.28
N ALA A 36 -7.90 1.18 5.63
CA ALA A 36 -6.79 0.26 5.86
C ALA A 36 -5.44 0.88 5.47
N ALA A 37 -5.32 1.44 4.26
CA ALA A 37 -4.10 2.10 3.81
C ALA A 37 -3.75 3.34 4.67
N GLN A 38 -4.75 4.13 5.09
CA GLN A 38 -4.53 5.28 5.96
C GLN A 38 -4.01 4.86 7.34
N ALA A 39 -4.46 3.71 7.86
CA ALA A 39 -3.92 3.15 9.10
C ALA A 39 -2.45 2.76 8.95
N ILE A 40 -2.04 2.23 7.80
CA ILE A 40 -0.62 1.93 7.50
C ILE A 40 0.20 3.21 7.45
N VAL A 41 -0.26 4.24 6.73
CA VAL A 41 0.40 5.56 6.69
C VAL A 41 0.62 6.11 8.11
N THR A 42 -0.41 6.02 8.95
CA THR A 42 -0.37 6.50 10.34
C THR A 42 0.62 5.69 11.18
N ASP A 43 0.62 4.36 11.08
CA ASP A 43 1.54 3.49 11.83
C ASP A 43 2.99 3.68 11.40
N VAL A 44 3.26 3.85 10.09
CA VAL A 44 4.60 4.17 9.58
C VAL A 44 5.11 5.45 10.23
N LEU A 45 4.34 6.55 10.16
CA LEU A 45 4.77 7.84 10.72
C LEU A 45 4.93 7.78 12.25
N ALA A 46 4.04 7.08 12.95
CA ALA A 46 4.14 6.91 14.40
C ALA A 46 5.45 6.20 14.79
N ARG A 47 5.85 5.17 14.04
CA ARG A 47 7.10 4.42 14.28
C ARG A 47 8.35 5.14 13.83
N CYS A 48 8.26 6.06 12.87
CA CYS A 48 9.36 6.93 12.46
C CYS A 48 9.78 7.91 13.57
N GLY A 49 8.85 8.25 14.47
CA GLY A 49 9.09 9.17 15.57
C GLY A 49 9.06 10.66 15.17
N PRO A 50 9.16 11.57 16.14
CA PRO A 50 8.89 13.00 15.95
C PRO A 50 9.94 13.76 15.13
N GLY A 51 11.08 13.15 14.83
CA GLY A 51 12.17 13.79 14.07
C GLY A 51 11.96 13.81 12.56
N VAL A 52 10.97 13.08 12.05
CA VAL A 52 10.68 12.99 10.60
C VAL A 52 9.85 14.18 10.14
N LYS A 53 10.30 14.83 9.08
CA LYS A 53 9.57 15.91 8.41
C LYS A 53 8.43 15.32 7.59
N THR A 54 7.22 15.80 7.83
CA THR A 54 6.04 15.52 7.00
C THR A 54 5.70 16.69 6.06
N GLY A 55 6.29 17.87 6.27
CA GLY A 55 6.03 19.05 5.46
C GLY A 55 4.61 19.57 5.66
N SER A 56 3.83 19.66 4.58
CA SER A 56 2.46 20.17 4.59
C SER A 56 1.42 19.21 5.19
N GLY A 57 1.82 17.99 5.56
CA GLY A 57 0.99 17.09 6.34
C GLY A 57 1.30 15.61 6.13
N THR A 58 0.54 14.79 6.85
CA THR A 58 0.48 13.34 6.62
C THR A 58 -0.20 13.06 5.27
N PRO A 59 0.33 12.13 4.44
CA PRO A 59 -0.35 11.73 3.22
C PRO A 59 -1.78 11.28 3.48
N VAL A 60 -2.72 11.81 2.69
CA VAL A 60 -4.10 11.34 2.65
C VAL A 60 -4.21 10.23 1.61
N VAL A 61 -4.95 9.17 1.92
CA VAL A 61 -5.15 8.08 0.95
C VAL A 61 -6.30 8.38 0.01
N ALA A 62 -6.03 8.30 -1.29
CA ALA A 62 -7.03 8.28 -2.34
C ALA A 62 -7.09 6.91 -3.01
N VAL A 63 -8.31 6.45 -3.29
CA VAL A 63 -8.57 5.16 -3.95
C VAL A 63 -9.13 5.46 -5.33
N ARG A 64 -8.34 5.22 -6.38
CA ARG A 64 -8.75 5.43 -7.77
C ARG A 64 -7.83 4.69 -8.74
N ALA A 65 -8.31 4.46 -9.95
CA ALA A 65 -7.49 3.92 -11.02
C ALA A 65 -6.65 5.04 -11.63
N GLU A 66 -5.36 4.77 -11.83
CA GLU A 66 -4.40 5.63 -12.52
C GLU A 66 -3.59 4.77 -13.52
N PRO A 67 -2.88 5.38 -14.49
CA PRO A 67 -1.95 4.65 -15.35
C PRO A 67 -0.82 3.95 -14.57
N PHE A 68 -0.45 4.50 -13.41
CA PHE A 68 0.43 3.87 -12.43
C PHE A 68 -0.42 3.18 -11.35
N LEU A 69 0.02 2.00 -10.87
CA LEU A 69 -0.81 1.18 -9.97
C LEU A 69 -0.93 1.77 -8.57
N ILE A 70 0.17 2.28 -8.03
CA ILE A 70 0.26 2.88 -6.70
C ILE A 70 1.36 3.95 -6.75
N GLY A 71 1.23 5.00 -5.95
CA GLY A 71 2.21 6.08 -5.93
C GLY A 71 1.93 7.13 -4.85
N VAL A 72 2.92 7.96 -4.54
CA VAL A 72 2.73 9.17 -3.74
C VAL A 72 2.84 10.44 -4.60
N ASN A 73 1.77 11.24 -4.61
CA ASN A 73 1.75 12.56 -5.23
C ASN A 73 2.14 13.64 -4.22
N LEU A 74 3.25 14.33 -4.49
CA LEU A 74 3.80 15.38 -3.64
C LEU A 74 3.58 16.80 -4.18
N ASP A 75 3.04 16.92 -5.39
CA ASP A 75 2.82 18.18 -6.12
C ASP A 75 1.46 18.82 -5.79
N VAL A 76 0.84 18.37 -4.70
CA VAL A 76 -0.44 18.86 -4.16
C VAL A 76 -0.24 19.46 -2.77
N PRO A 77 -1.10 20.41 -2.32
CA PRO A 77 -0.94 21.06 -1.02
C PRO A 77 -0.87 20.07 0.14
N VAL A 78 -1.68 19.01 0.11
CA VAL A 78 -1.61 17.88 1.04
C VAL A 78 -1.16 16.67 0.25
N PRO A 79 -0.03 16.02 0.61
CA PRO A 79 0.47 14.84 -0.08
C PRO A 79 -0.62 13.77 -0.19
N GLU A 80 -0.65 13.06 -1.30
CA GLU A 80 -1.67 12.05 -1.55
C GLU A 80 -1.00 10.71 -1.85
N LEU A 81 -1.33 9.68 -1.09
CA LEU A 81 -0.99 8.30 -1.43
C LEU A 81 -2.15 7.73 -2.25
N VAL A 82 -1.89 7.44 -3.51
CA VAL A 82 -2.87 6.91 -4.44
C VAL A 82 -2.74 5.39 -4.45
N VAL A 83 -3.78 4.70 -3.99
CA VAL A 83 -3.89 3.23 -4.09
C VAL A 83 -4.91 2.85 -5.18
N PRO A 84 -4.72 1.69 -5.84
CA PRO A 84 -5.66 1.26 -6.86
C PRO A 84 -7.01 0.85 -6.21
N PRO A 85 -8.10 0.78 -6.99
CA PRO A 85 -9.40 0.39 -6.47
C PRO A 85 -9.42 -1.10 -6.08
N ALA A 86 -10.56 -1.58 -5.60
CA ALA A 86 -10.73 -2.99 -5.28
C ALA A 86 -10.48 -3.87 -6.52
N TRP A 87 -10.03 -5.10 -6.32
CA TRP A 87 -9.80 -6.07 -7.41
C TRP A 87 -10.95 -6.12 -8.42
N THR A 88 -12.19 -6.16 -7.93
CA THR A 88 -13.42 -6.25 -8.76
C THR A 88 -13.65 -5.03 -9.64
N ASP A 89 -13.05 -3.90 -9.29
CA ASP A 89 -13.21 -2.61 -9.97
C ASP A 89 -12.02 -2.32 -10.90
N LEU A 90 -11.01 -3.19 -10.96
CA LEU A 90 -9.91 -3.06 -11.90
C LEU A 90 -10.37 -3.36 -13.33
N PRO A 91 -9.79 -2.70 -14.36
CA PRO A 91 -10.02 -3.08 -15.74
C PRO A 91 -9.67 -4.57 -15.98
N PRO A 92 -10.47 -5.31 -16.77
CA PRO A 92 -10.20 -6.73 -17.05
C PRO A 92 -8.79 -7.04 -17.56
N PRO A 93 -8.16 -6.23 -18.45
CA PRO A 93 -6.78 -6.48 -18.88
C PRO A 93 -5.78 -6.48 -17.72
N LEU A 94 -6.00 -5.64 -16.72
CA LEU A 94 -5.12 -5.56 -15.57
C LEU A 94 -5.34 -6.72 -14.59
N GLN A 95 -6.60 -7.14 -14.39
CA GLN A 95 -6.92 -8.37 -13.65
C GLN A 95 -6.24 -9.60 -14.31
N GLN A 96 -6.20 -9.64 -15.65
CA GLN A 96 -5.54 -10.71 -16.38
C GLN A 96 -4.02 -10.73 -16.13
N VAL A 97 -3.34 -9.58 -16.14
CA VAL A 97 -1.89 -9.49 -15.84
C VAL A 97 -1.57 -10.12 -14.49
N PHE A 98 -2.30 -9.76 -13.43
CA PHE A 98 -2.09 -10.33 -12.11
C PHE A 98 -2.45 -11.81 -12.03
N SER A 99 -3.49 -12.23 -12.75
CA SER A 99 -3.87 -13.65 -12.84
C SER A 99 -2.77 -14.46 -13.52
N ASP A 100 -2.17 -13.94 -14.58
CA ASP A 100 -1.07 -14.57 -15.32
C ASP A 100 0.18 -14.69 -14.45
N TRP A 101 0.53 -13.64 -13.69
CA TRP A 101 1.65 -13.69 -12.74
C TRP A 101 1.47 -14.80 -11.71
N VAL A 102 0.30 -14.85 -11.08
CA VAL A 102 0.02 -15.86 -10.04
C VAL A 102 -0.04 -17.27 -10.64
N ALA A 103 -0.57 -17.43 -11.84
CA ALA A 103 -0.57 -18.70 -12.56
C ALA A 103 0.85 -19.21 -12.86
N ARG A 104 1.79 -18.32 -13.23
CA ARG A 104 3.19 -18.68 -13.52
C ARG A 104 3.91 -19.30 -12.33
N VAL A 105 3.53 -18.94 -11.11
CA VAL A 105 4.13 -19.48 -9.88
C VAL A 105 3.30 -20.62 -9.27
N GLY A 106 2.39 -21.20 -10.04
CA GLY A 106 1.59 -22.36 -9.64
C GLY A 106 0.33 -22.03 -8.83
N GLY A 107 -0.12 -20.77 -8.84
CA GLY A 107 -1.35 -20.35 -8.17
C GLY A 107 -1.40 -20.57 -6.65
N PRO A 108 -0.33 -20.26 -5.87
CA PRO A 108 -0.29 -20.53 -4.44
C PRO A 108 -1.33 -19.73 -3.64
N VAL A 109 -1.87 -18.66 -4.25
CA VAL A 109 -2.96 -17.82 -3.71
C VAL A 109 -3.88 -17.39 -4.86
N PRO A 110 -5.12 -16.98 -4.60
CA PRO A 110 -5.95 -16.31 -5.62
C PRO A 110 -5.32 -14.99 -6.09
N ALA A 111 -5.51 -14.62 -7.36
CA ALA A 111 -4.98 -13.38 -7.93
C ALA A 111 -5.46 -12.12 -7.19
N ALA A 112 -6.74 -12.09 -6.78
CA ALA A 112 -7.29 -11.01 -5.95
C ALA A 112 -6.58 -10.89 -4.60
N THR A 113 -6.29 -12.02 -3.93
CA THR A 113 -5.55 -12.03 -2.66
C THR A 113 -4.12 -11.55 -2.84
N PHE A 114 -3.45 -12.00 -3.91
CA PHE A 114 -2.12 -11.50 -4.26
C PHE A 114 -2.12 -9.99 -4.51
N PHE A 115 -3.12 -9.50 -5.24
CA PHE A 115 -3.29 -8.08 -5.52
C PHE A 115 -3.49 -7.27 -4.24
N ASP A 116 -4.42 -7.68 -3.37
CA ASP A 116 -4.68 -6.99 -2.10
C ASP A 116 -3.44 -7.02 -1.17
N ASP A 117 -2.77 -8.17 -1.07
CA ASP A 117 -1.53 -8.31 -0.30
C ASP A 117 -0.42 -7.41 -0.83
N THR A 118 -0.32 -7.25 -2.16
CA THR A 118 0.75 -6.46 -2.77
C THR A 118 0.44 -4.96 -2.77
N PHE A 119 -0.70 -4.54 -3.30
CA PHE A 119 -1.01 -3.14 -3.59
C PHE A 119 -1.79 -2.43 -2.49
N HIS A 120 -2.59 -3.13 -1.69
CA HIS A 120 -3.35 -2.51 -0.58
C HIS A 120 -2.70 -2.67 0.78
N TRP A 121 -1.63 -3.48 0.85
CA TRP A 121 -0.93 -3.74 2.10
C TRP A 121 0.58 -3.50 2.00
N ALA A 122 1.31 -4.31 1.24
CA ALA A 122 2.77 -4.22 1.20
C ALA A 122 3.25 -2.88 0.63
N LEU A 123 2.82 -2.53 -0.58
CA LEU A 123 3.30 -1.35 -1.29
C LEU A 123 2.85 -0.02 -0.66
N VAL A 124 1.85 0.00 0.22
CA VAL A 124 1.51 1.21 0.97
C VAL A 124 2.69 1.65 1.86
N ALA A 125 3.40 0.70 2.49
CA ALA A 125 4.60 1.02 3.27
C ALA A 125 5.79 1.38 2.38
N HIS A 126 5.86 0.84 1.16
CA HIS A 126 6.84 1.21 0.15
C HIS A 126 6.68 2.66 -0.30
N GLU A 127 5.47 3.11 -0.65
CA GLU A 127 5.21 4.51 -1.01
C GLU A 127 5.52 5.49 0.12
N MET A 128 5.29 5.05 1.36
CA MET A 128 5.70 5.85 2.51
C MET A 128 7.22 6.02 2.60
N ALA A 129 8.03 5.08 2.09
CA ALA A 129 9.46 5.29 1.97
C ALA A 129 9.78 6.41 0.98
N HIS A 130 9.17 6.44 -0.21
CA HIS A 130 9.33 7.55 -1.17
C HIS A 130 8.93 8.89 -0.55
N PHE A 131 7.80 8.93 0.14
CA PHE A 131 7.39 10.12 0.90
C PHE A 131 8.47 10.58 1.88
N LEU A 132 9.02 9.65 2.69
CA LEU A 132 10.05 9.96 3.68
C LEU A 132 11.33 10.48 3.01
N ILE A 133 11.78 9.82 1.94
CA ILE A 133 12.97 10.20 1.17
C ILE A 133 12.79 11.61 0.61
N GLU A 134 11.69 11.86 -0.07
CA GLU A 134 11.40 13.15 -0.68
C GLU A 134 11.37 14.29 0.34
N ARG A 135 10.81 14.06 1.53
CA ARG A 135 10.67 15.08 2.58
C ARG A 135 11.92 15.29 3.43
N ASN A 136 12.76 14.28 3.59
CA ASN A 136 13.85 14.31 4.56
C ASN A 136 15.24 14.29 3.94
N VAL A 137 15.39 13.74 2.73
CA VAL A 137 16.68 13.60 2.05
C VAL A 137 16.89 14.79 1.10
N PRO A 138 17.95 15.59 1.30
CA PRO A 138 18.30 16.66 0.37
C PRO A 138 18.51 16.10 -1.03
N LYS A 139 18.07 16.83 -2.08
CA LYS A 139 18.24 16.41 -3.49
C LYS A 139 19.66 15.95 -3.84
N ALA A 140 20.68 16.55 -3.21
CA ALA A 140 22.08 16.18 -3.45
C ALA A 140 22.46 14.77 -2.96
N ARG A 141 21.69 14.17 -2.06
CA ARG A 141 21.92 12.86 -1.44
C ARG A 141 20.82 11.85 -1.77
N ARG A 142 19.90 12.18 -2.68
CA ARG A 142 18.88 11.21 -3.11
C ARG A 142 19.53 10.10 -3.92
N TRP A 143 18.96 8.91 -3.78
CA TRP A 143 19.32 7.80 -4.65
C TRP A 143 18.95 8.13 -6.10
N ASN A 144 19.52 7.37 -7.03
CA ASN A 144 18.94 7.26 -8.37
C ASN A 144 17.64 6.43 -8.29
N PHE A 145 16.89 6.34 -9.38
CA PHE A 145 15.58 5.67 -9.37
C PHE A 145 15.71 4.21 -8.92
N TYR A 146 16.70 3.47 -9.42
CA TYR A 146 16.93 2.07 -9.04
C TYR A 146 17.24 1.91 -7.54
N GLY A 147 18.11 2.76 -7.01
CA GLY A 147 18.51 2.73 -5.61
C GLY A 147 17.38 3.13 -4.68
N GLU A 148 16.55 4.08 -5.10
CA GLU A 148 15.39 4.54 -4.33
C GLU A 148 14.33 3.42 -4.21
N GLU A 149 14.00 2.77 -5.34
CA GLU A 149 13.10 1.61 -5.37
C GLU A 149 13.61 0.44 -4.51
N ALA A 150 14.91 0.14 -4.60
CA ALA A 150 15.54 -0.88 -3.78
C ALA A 150 15.45 -0.54 -2.27
N GLN A 151 15.70 0.73 -1.91
CA GLN A 151 15.61 1.19 -0.53
C GLN A 151 14.15 1.20 -0.02
N ALA A 152 13.19 1.59 -0.84
CA ALA A 152 11.77 1.58 -0.50
C ALA A 152 11.26 0.16 -0.22
N ASN A 153 11.71 -0.83 -1.01
CA ASN A 153 11.42 -2.25 -0.76
C ASN A 153 12.08 -2.78 0.53
N ARG A 154 13.34 -2.40 0.82
CA ARG A 154 14.00 -2.71 2.10
C ARG A 154 13.21 -2.14 3.28
N PHE A 155 12.79 -0.88 3.17
CA PHE A 155 11.97 -0.20 4.19
C PHE A 155 10.66 -0.93 4.44
N MET A 156 9.92 -1.25 3.39
CA MET A 156 8.66 -2.00 3.45
C MET A 156 8.83 -3.33 4.20
N VAL A 157 9.82 -4.14 3.82
CA VAL A 157 10.06 -5.45 4.47
C VAL A 157 10.46 -5.26 5.93
N ALA A 158 11.36 -4.32 6.23
CA ALA A 158 11.80 -4.05 7.60
C ALA A 158 10.63 -3.59 8.50
N PHE A 159 9.75 -2.74 7.97
CA PHE A 159 8.56 -2.24 8.67
C PHE A 159 7.61 -3.39 9.06
N TRP A 160 7.30 -4.28 8.11
CA TRP A 160 6.41 -5.41 8.38
C TRP A 160 7.08 -6.48 9.24
N GLN A 161 8.38 -6.75 9.06
CA GLN A 161 9.14 -7.72 9.85
C GLN A 161 9.22 -7.34 11.34
N ALA A 162 9.24 -6.04 11.63
CA ALA A 162 9.22 -5.50 12.99
C ALA A 162 7.89 -5.70 13.73
N GLN A 163 6.86 -6.23 13.06
CA GLN A 163 5.53 -6.47 13.62
C GLN A 163 5.26 -7.97 13.74
N PRO A 164 5.35 -8.58 14.95
CA PRO A 164 5.23 -10.03 15.11
C PRO A 164 3.95 -10.62 14.50
N VAL A 165 2.82 -9.91 14.63
CA VAL A 165 1.52 -10.33 14.11
C VAL A 165 1.43 -10.33 12.57
N MET A 166 2.36 -9.68 11.87
CA MET A 166 2.37 -9.58 10.41
C MET A 166 3.36 -10.54 9.74
N ARG A 167 4.21 -11.23 10.51
CA ARG A 167 5.30 -12.06 9.96
C ARG A 167 4.81 -13.20 9.08
N GLU A 168 3.69 -13.84 9.43
CA GLU A 168 3.13 -14.92 8.62
C GLU A 168 2.61 -14.40 7.27
N ARG A 169 1.90 -13.27 7.28
CA ARG A 169 1.44 -12.59 6.06
C ARG A 169 2.63 -12.20 5.18
N LEU A 170 3.66 -11.60 5.79
CA LEU A 170 4.89 -11.21 5.08
C LEU A 170 5.60 -12.43 4.50
N ALA A 171 5.67 -13.55 5.22
CA ALA A 171 6.30 -14.78 4.75
C ALA A 171 5.59 -15.39 3.54
N ARG A 172 4.26 -15.42 3.55
CA ARG A 172 3.47 -15.83 2.39
C ARG A 172 3.76 -14.93 1.18
N CYS A 173 3.76 -13.61 1.36
CA CYS A 173 4.03 -12.68 0.27
C CYS A 173 5.46 -12.84 -0.26
N GLY A 174 6.45 -12.95 0.64
CA GLY A 174 7.85 -13.15 0.30
C GLY A 174 8.12 -14.40 -0.53
N ALA A 175 7.43 -15.51 -0.24
CA ALA A 175 7.51 -16.73 -1.05
C ALA A 175 7.00 -16.49 -2.48
N VAL A 176 5.89 -15.75 -2.65
CA VAL A 176 5.35 -15.40 -3.97
C VAL A 176 6.28 -14.45 -4.72
N TRP A 177 6.85 -13.43 -4.06
CA TRP A 177 7.77 -12.49 -4.70
C TRP A 177 9.04 -13.16 -5.22
N VAL A 178 9.63 -14.08 -4.44
CA VAL A 178 10.78 -14.87 -4.87
C VAL A 178 10.42 -15.72 -6.09
N ALA A 179 9.27 -16.40 -6.06
CA ALA A 179 8.84 -17.20 -7.19
C ALA A 179 8.58 -16.34 -8.45
N LEU A 180 7.98 -15.16 -8.31
CA LEU A 180 7.74 -14.25 -9.43
C LEU A 180 9.02 -13.71 -10.02
N ARG A 181 9.99 -13.30 -9.20
CA ARG A 181 11.33 -12.89 -9.65
C ARG A 181 11.97 -13.98 -10.53
N ASP A 182 11.83 -15.24 -10.13
CA ASP A 182 12.49 -16.37 -10.79
C ASP A 182 11.75 -16.85 -12.06
N GLN A 183 10.44 -16.58 -12.18
CA GLN A 183 9.59 -17.07 -13.28
C GLN A 183 9.20 -15.99 -14.30
N LEU A 184 9.30 -14.70 -13.96
CA LEU A 184 9.01 -13.63 -14.90
C LEU A 184 10.18 -13.43 -15.88
N PRO A 185 9.89 -13.24 -17.18
CA PRO A 185 10.93 -12.92 -18.16
C PRO A 185 11.67 -11.64 -17.77
N SER A 186 13.01 -11.72 -17.72
CA SER A 186 13.84 -10.55 -17.50
C SER A 186 13.73 -9.57 -18.68
N PRO A 187 13.40 -8.29 -18.44
CA PRO A 187 13.48 -7.26 -19.48
C PRO A 187 14.93 -6.82 -19.75
N VAL A 188 15.89 -7.24 -18.92
CA VAL A 188 17.31 -6.90 -19.04
C VAL A 188 17.94 -7.71 -20.18
N PRO A 189 18.56 -7.06 -21.18
CA PRO A 189 19.30 -7.75 -22.23
C PRO A 189 20.41 -8.63 -21.66
N PRO A 190 20.72 -9.78 -22.29
CA PRO A 190 21.79 -10.66 -21.84
C PRO A 190 23.12 -9.91 -21.68
N GLY A 191 23.76 -10.05 -20.51
CA GLY A 191 25.04 -9.41 -20.18
C GLY A 191 24.96 -7.92 -19.83
N ALA A 192 23.79 -7.29 -19.89
CA ALA A 192 23.61 -5.92 -19.42
C ALA A 192 23.46 -5.86 -17.90
N ASP A 193 23.89 -4.75 -17.32
CA ASP A 193 23.63 -4.45 -15.91
C ASP A 193 22.18 -3.98 -15.72
N ALA A 194 21.47 -4.61 -14.78
CA ALA A 194 20.04 -4.35 -14.54
C ALA A 194 19.80 -2.91 -14.07
N GLN A 195 20.68 -2.37 -13.22
CA GLN A 195 20.54 -1.00 -12.73
C GLN A 195 20.71 0.00 -13.89
N GLN A 196 21.79 -0.12 -14.66
CA GLN A 196 22.01 0.76 -15.82
C GLN A 196 20.90 0.64 -16.86
N HIS A 197 20.36 -0.57 -17.07
CA HIS A 197 19.23 -0.77 -17.98
C HIS A 197 17.97 -0.06 -17.47
N PHE A 198 17.63 -0.21 -16.19
CA PHE A 198 16.49 0.46 -15.57
C PHE A 198 16.59 1.99 -15.71
N GLU A 199 17.72 2.57 -15.31
CA GLU A 199 17.93 4.03 -15.34
C GLU A 199 17.80 4.60 -16.76
N ARG A 200 18.29 3.87 -17.78
CA ARG A 200 18.24 4.33 -19.17
C ARG A 200 16.85 4.17 -19.81
N ASN A 201 16.03 3.24 -19.31
CA ASN A 201 14.77 2.85 -19.95
C ASN A 201 13.56 3.05 -19.03
N TYR A 202 13.70 3.80 -17.94
CA TYR A 202 12.69 3.93 -16.88
C TYR A 202 11.29 4.20 -17.42
N GLN A 203 11.14 5.20 -18.31
CA GLN A 203 9.84 5.57 -18.86
C GLN A 203 9.19 4.38 -19.61
N ALA A 204 9.92 3.76 -20.54
CA ALA A 204 9.40 2.62 -21.30
C ALA A 204 9.09 1.41 -20.41
N LEU A 205 9.92 1.16 -19.39
CA LEU A 205 9.68 0.09 -18.42
C LEU A 205 8.44 0.36 -17.57
N SER A 206 8.22 1.60 -17.13
CA SER A 206 7.06 1.99 -16.31
C SER A 206 5.71 1.86 -17.03
N GLU A 207 5.73 1.88 -18.37
CA GLU A 207 4.55 1.72 -19.22
C GLU A 207 4.25 0.23 -19.52
N ASP A 208 5.17 -0.70 -19.22
CA ASP A 208 4.99 -2.15 -19.37
C ASP A 208 4.89 -2.81 -17.98
N PRO A 209 3.67 -3.22 -17.55
CA PRO A 209 3.47 -3.86 -16.26
C PRO A 209 4.34 -5.10 -16.04
N ASN A 210 4.62 -5.91 -17.08
CA ASN A 210 5.44 -7.10 -16.93
C ASN A 210 6.91 -6.74 -16.74
N ALA A 211 7.42 -5.78 -17.51
CA ALA A 211 8.80 -5.34 -17.41
C ALA A 211 9.05 -4.63 -16.07
N TYR A 212 8.18 -3.70 -15.67
CA TYR A 212 8.28 -3.06 -14.35
C TYR A 212 8.05 -4.07 -13.21
N GLY A 213 7.06 -4.94 -13.37
CA GLY A 213 6.75 -6.00 -12.40
C GLY A 213 7.96 -6.89 -12.11
N TRP A 214 8.74 -7.26 -13.13
CA TRP A 214 9.98 -8.01 -12.93
C TRP A 214 10.96 -7.27 -12.00
N TYR A 215 11.20 -5.97 -12.21
CA TYR A 215 12.05 -5.18 -11.33
C TYR A 215 11.47 -5.08 -9.92
N GLN A 216 10.17 -4.82 -9.80
CA GLN A 216 9.49 -4.74 -8.51
C GLN A 216 9.66 -6.03 -7.70
N PHE A 217 9.35 -7.18 -8.30
CA PHE A 217 9.49 -8.47 -7.61
C PHE A 217 10.94 -8.82 -7.34
N LYS A 218 11.89 -8.38 -8.19
CA LYS A 218 13.31 -8.49 -7.88
C LYS A 218 13.65 -7.75 -6.59
N TRP A 219 13.31 -6.47 -6.43
CA TRP A 219 13.63 -5.72 -5.21
C TRP A 219 12.89 -6.24 -3.99
N MET A 220 11.60 -6.58 -4.13
CA MET A 220 10.82 -7.19 -3.05
C MET A 220 11.43 -8.51 -2.58
N ALA A 221 11.81 -9.39 -3.50
CA ALA A 221 12.44 -10.67 -3.20
C ALA A 221 13.82 -10.49 -2.56
N ASP A 222 14.64 -9.57 -3.07
CA ASP A 222 15.97 -9.27 -2.51
C ASP A 222 15.84 -8.74 -1.07
N ALA A 223 14.90 -7.83 -0.81
CA ALA A 223 14.60 -7.35 0.54
C ALA A 223 14.07 -8.46 1.45
N TRP A 224 13.18 -9.32 0.95
CA TRP A 224 12.66 -10.47 1.69
C TRP A 224 13.75 -11.48 2.05
N VAL A 225 14.67 -11.78 1.14
CA VAL A 225 15.82 -12.67 1.41
C VAL A 225 16.74 -12.06 2.47
N ALA A 226 16.94 -10.74 2.44
CA ALA A 226 17.74 -10.02 3.43
C ALA A 226 17.03 -9.75 4.76
N ARG A 227 15.72 -10.02 4.90
CA ARG A 227 14.87 -9.53 6.00
C ARG A 227 15.43 -9.71 7.42
N GLU A 228 16.16 -10.79 7.69
CA GLU A 228 16.66 -11.09 9.04
C GLU A 228 17.80 -10.13 9.45
N SER A 229 18.44 -9.45 8.49
CA SER A 229 19.39 -8.38 8.74
C SER A 229 18.78 -6.97 8.65
N LEU A 230 17.51 -6.86 8.22
CA LEU A 230 16.81 -5.59 8.07
C LEU A 230 16.14 -5.16 9.37
N GLY A 231 16.91 -4.55 10.28
CA GLY A 231 16.34 -3.87 11.45
C GLY A 231 15.62 -2.58 11.04
N PHE A 232 14.35 -2.42 11.43
CA PHE A 232 13.53 -1.25 11.02
C PHE A 232 14.20 0.09 11.35
N SER A 233 14.75 0.27 12.55
CA SER A 233 15.44 1.52 12.92
C SER A 233 16.69 1.78 12.07
N THR A 234 17.45 0.73 11.72
CA THR A 234 18.62 0.84 10.84
C THR A 234 18.19 1.25 9.43
N VAL A 235 17.22 0.55 8.87
CA VAL A 235 16.71 0.84 7.52
C VAL A 235 16.07 2.23 7.45
N LEU A 236 15.33 2.64 8.49
CA LEU A 236 14.80 4.01 8.58
C LEU A 236 15.94 5.03 8.59
N ALA A 237 16.99 4.83 9.38
CA ALA A 237 18.14 5.73 9.42
C ALA A 237 18.84 5.81 8.05
N GLU A 238 19.01 4.69 7.35
CA GLU A 238 19.50 4.63 5.97
C GLU A 238 18.59 5.43 5.03
N THR A 239 17.28 5.19 5.06
CA THR A 239 16.26 5.88 4.25
C THR A 239 16.32 7.40 4.46
N LEU A 240 16.49 7.87 5.70
CA LEU A 240 16.57 9.31 5.99
C LEU A 240 17.95 9.92 5.71
N ALA A 241 19.00 9.11 5.64
CA ALA A 241 20.34 9.57 5.32
C ALA A 241 20.53 9.82 3.81
N GLY A 242 19.86 9.09 2.93
CA GLY A 242 20.18 9.15 1.51
C GLY A 242 21.46 8.38 1.16
N GLN A 243 21.81 8.36 -0.12
CA GLN A 243 23.09 7.85 -0.60
C GLN A 243 24.12 8.98 -0.69
N PRO A 244 25.35 8.79 -0.17
CA PRO A 244 26.46 9.68 -0.52
C PRO A 244 26.69 9.62 -2.03
N ARG A 245 26.92 10.76 -2.69
CA ARG A 245 27.40 10.74 -4.07
C ARG A 245 28.77 10.05 -4.09
N GLY A 246 28.86 8.94 -4.82
CA GLY A 246 30.15 8.35 -5.23
C GLY A 246 30.84 9.19 -6.28
#